data_AF-A0A821VD66-F1
#
_entry.id   AF-A0A821VD66-F1
#
_cell.length_a   1.000
_cell.length_b   1.000
_cell.length_c   1.000
_cell.angle_alpha   90.00
_cell.angle_beta   90.00
_cell.angle_gamma   90.00
#
_symmetry.space_group_name_H-M   'P 1'
#
loop_
_entity.id
_entity.type
_entity.pdbx_description
1 polymer ?
#
loop_
_entity_poly.entity_id
_entity_poly.type
_entity_poly.pdbx_seq_one_letter_code
_entity_poly.pdbx_strand_id
1 'polypeptide(L)'
;SLQGLTAMHASSHTVIAFSCAPGKTALDETQNGRNSIFTGSLLEHIATPNIRIEDIFMNVAREVHSQSGGFQRPFRSTDLTEKVYLVTHDVSARTVRQTSSFDRQQEVQDIMQIRGYSEATGLYSKYQDTSNKRINLKQFYTGMVKMRLIR
;
A
#
# COMPACT_ATOMS: atom_id res chain seq x y z
N SER A 1 -37.62 29.72 0.42
CA SER A 1 -36.23 29.70 -0.09
C SER A 1 -35.56 28.43 0.44
N LEU A 2 -35.05 27.55 -0.43
CA LEU A 2 -34.27 26.36 -0.02
C LEU A 2 -32.80 26.78 0.12
N GLN A 3 -32.46 27.44 1.22
CA GLN A 3 -31.07 27.62 1.62
C GLN A 3 -30.60 26.27 2.20
N GLY A 4 -29.93 25.47 1.36
CA GLY A 4 -29.30 24.21 1.78
C GLY A 4 -28.21 24.40 2.84
N LEU A 5 -27.80 23.28 3.47
CA LEU A 5 -26.87 23.21 4.61
C LEU A 5 -25.68 24.19 4.50
N THR A 6 -25.55 25.03 5.52
CA THR A 6 -24.33 25.82 5.79
C THR A 6 -23.16 24.90 6.17
N ALA A 7 -21.94 25.30 5.84
CA ALA A 7 -20.73 24.54 6.16
C ALA A 7 -20.56 24.41 7.69
N MET A 8 -20.52 23.17 8.21
CA MET A 8 -20.11 22.89 9.59
C MET A 8 -18.58 22.99 9.73
N HIS A 9 -18.12 23.66 10.79
CA HIS A 9 -16.72 23.61 11.21
C HIS A 9 -16.44 22.23 11.81
N ALA A 10 -15.38 21.57 11.33
CA ALA A 10 -14.94 20.30 11.90
C ALA A 10 -14.42 20.52 13.33
N SER A 11 -14.79 19.65 14.28
CA SER A 11 -14.08 19.53 15.55
C SER A 11 -12.63 19.06 15.33
N SER A 12 -11.74 19.29 16.29
CA SER A 12 -10.35 18.85 16.17
C SER A 12 -10.24 17.36 15.79
N HIS A 13 -9.31 17.04 14.90
CA HIS A 13 -9.10 15.69 14.35
C HIS A 13 -10.30 15.12 13.56
N THR A 14 -11.14 15.96 12.97
CA THR A 14 -12.34 15.53 12.23
C THR A 14 -12.26 15.91 10.74
N VAL A 15 -12.90 15.10 9.90
CA VAL A 15 -13.23 15.43 8.50
C VAL A 15 -14.73 15.32 8.32
N ILE A 16 -15.35 16.36 7.78
CA ILE A 16 -16.73 16.37 7.32
C ILE A 16 -16.71 16.49 5.79
N ALA A 17 -17.25 15.50 5.09
CA ALA A 17 -17.29 15.47 3.64
C ALA A 17 -18.74 15.48 3.13
N PHE A 18 -19.01 16.33 2.13
CA PHE A 18 -20.32 16.55 1.53
C PHE A 18 -20.30 16.15 0.05
N SER A 19 -21.41 15.55 -0.42
CA SER A 19 -21.56 15.04 -1.80
C SER A 19 -21.54 16.12 -2.90
N CYS A 20 -21.75 17.39 -2.52
CA CYS A 20 -21.71 18.55 -3.41
C CYS A 20 -21.37 19.83 -2.63
N ALA A 21 -21.18 20.93 -3.37
CA ALA A 21 -20.82 22.23 -2.80
C ALA A 21 -21.98 22.82 -1.99
N PRO A 22 -21.71 23.71 -1.01
CA PRO A 22 -22.74 24.41 -0.26
C PRO A 22 -23.77 25.10 -1.18
N GLY A 23 -25.05 24.96 -0.85
CA GLY A 23 -26.15 25.52 -1.65
C GLY A 23 -26.37 24.84 -3.01
N LYS A 24 -25.71 23.70 -3.29
CA LYS A 24 -25.98 22.84 -4.45
C LYS A 24 -26.68 21.56 -4.00
N THR A 25 -27.26 20.86 -4.98
CA THR A 25 -27.92 19.58 -4.78
C THR A 25 -27.07 18.49 -5.41
N ALA A 26 -26.94 17.35 -4.73
CA ALA A 26 -26.29 16.16 -5.29
C ALA A 26 -27.30 15.37 -6.12
N LEU A 27 -26.82 14.69 -7.16
CA LEU A 27 -27.61 13.70 -7.89
C LEU A 27 -27.74 12.45 -7.02
N ASP A 28 -28.96 11.89 -6.97
CA ASP A 28 -29.28 10.78 -6.08
C ASP A 28 -28.70 9.44 -6.54
N GLU A 29 -28.33 9.29 -7.82
CA GLU A 29 -28.07 7.96 -8.40
C GLU A 29 -26.97 7.91 -9.48
N THR A 30 -26.25 6.77 -9.48
CA THR A 30 -25.43 6.24 -10.58
C THR A 30 -26.31 5.46 -11.57
N GLN A 31 -25.80 5.08 -12.75
CA GLN A 31 -26.59 4.36 -13.79
C GLN A 31 -27.29 3.08 -13.32
N ASN A 32 -26.84 2.48 -12.21
CA ASN A 32 -27.37 1.28 -11.58
C ASN A 32 -28.22 1.55 -10.32
N GLY A 33 -28.50 2.81 -9.97
CA GLY A 33 -29.46 3.24 -8.94
C GLY A 33 -29.17 2.85 -7.49
N ARG A 34 -28.11 2.08 -7.23
CA ARG A 34 -27.84 1.51 -5.89
C ARG A 34 -27.23 2.51 -4.91
N ASN A 35 -26.39 3.41 -5.40
CA ASN A 35 -25.68 4.42 -4.60
C ASN A 35 -25.72 5.77 -5.33
N SER A 36 -25.62 6.87 -4.56
CA SER A 36 -25.28 8.16 -5.15
C SER A 36 -23.88 8.12 -5.77
N ILE A 37 -23.58 9.04 -6.69
CA ILE A 37 -22.25 9.16 -7.30
C ILE A 37 -21.16 9.29 -6.22
N PHE A 38 -21.39 10.12 -5.20
CA PHE A 38 -20.44 10.31 -4.11
C PHE A 38 -20.20 9.03 -3.30
N THR A 39 -21.28 8.35 -2.88
CA THR A 39 -21.16 7.12 -2.09
C THR A 39 -20.51 6.00 -2.91
N GLY A 40 -20.84 5.90 -4.20
CA GLY A 40 -20.21 4.96 -5.13
C GLY A 40 -18.69 5.17 -5.21
N SER A 41 -18.27 6.40 -5.55
CA SER A 41 -16.84 6.75 -5.62
C SER A 41 -16.11 6.59 -4.27
N LEU A 42 -16.77 6.88 -3.15
CA LEU A 42 -16.19 6.66 -1.83
C LEU A 42 -15.91 5.18 -1.58
N LEU A 43 -16.87 4.30 -1.88
CA LEU A 43 -16.71 2.85 -1.70
C LEU A 43 -15.58 2.27 -2.56
N GLU A 44 -15.36 2.81 -3.76
CA GLU A 44 -14.24 2.41 -4.63
C GLU A 44 -12.87 2.74 -4.03
N HIS A 45 -12.76 3.82 -3.25
CA HIS A 45 -11.47 4.31 -2.77
C HIS A 45 -11.21 4.10 -1.28
N ILE A 46 -12.24 3.98 -0.43
CA ILE A 46 -12.11 4.01 1.03
C ILE A 46 -11.27 2.86 1.60
N ALA A 47 -11.26 1.71 0.93
CA ALA A 47 -10.49 0.54 1.33
C ALA A 47 -9.09 0.47 0.69
N THR A 48 -8.70 1.50 -0.08
CA THR A 48 -7.37 1.56 -0.70
C THR A 48 -6.32 1.57 0.41
N PRO A 49 -5.34 0.65 0.39
CA PRO A 49 -4.36 0.60 1.45
C PRO A 49 -3.26 1.63 1.28
N ASN A 50 -2.68 2.04 2.42
CA ASN A 50 -1.48 2.87 2.50
C ASN A 50 -1.61 4.23 1.80
N ILE A 51 -2.83 4.73 1.64
CA ILE A 51 -3.15 6.06 1.14
C ILE A 51 -3.77 6.90 2.25
N ARG A 52 -3.46 8.20 2.28
CA ARG A 52 -4.04 9.11 3.26
C ARG A 52 -5.51 9.34 2.98
N ILE A 53 -6.30 9.56 4.02
CA ILE A 53 -7.72 9.91 3.88
C ILE A 53 -7.94 11.16 3.01
N GLU A 54 -7.01 12.11 3.03
CA GLU A 54 -7.03 13.32 2.22
C GLU A 54 -6.93 13.00 0.72
N ASP A 55 -6.06 12.05 0.36
CA ASP A 55 -5.86 11.60 -1.01
C ASP A 55 -7.04 10.74 -1.48
N ILE A 56 -7.66 9.96 -0.58
CA ILE A 56 -8.93 9.27 -0.86
C ILE A 56 -10.00 10.29 -1.25
N PHE A 57 -10.21 11.34 -0.45
CA PHE A 57 -11.21 12.36 -0.76
C PHE A 57 -10.88 13.18 -2.02
N MET A 58 -9.60 13.35 -2.36
CA MET A 58 -9.20 13.94 -3.64
C MET A 58 -9.60 13.06 -4.83
N ASN A 59 -9.40 11.74 -4.72
CA ASN A 59 -9.82 10.78 -5.75
C ASN A 59 -11.34 10.75 -5.91
N VAL A 60 -12.08 10.71 -4.79
CA VAL A 60 -13.55 10.80 -4.77
C VAL A 60 -14.02 12.08 -5.45
N ALA A 61 -13.42 13.23 -5.14
CA ALA A 61 -13.81 14.49 -5.75
C ALA A 61 -13.58 14.52 -7.27
N ARG A 62 -12.44 13.98 -7.74
CA ARG A 62 -12.14 13.84 -9.17
C ARG A 62 -13.17 12.95 -9.86
N GLU A 63 -13.51 11.83 -9.24
CA GLU A 63 -14.43 10.84 -9.80
C GLU A 63 -15.86 11.38 -9.88
N VAL A 64 -16.36 11.99 -8.80
CA VAL A 64 -17.68 12.63 -8.78
C VAL A 64 -17.76 13.76 -9.82
N HIS A 65 -16.71 14.57 -9.95
CA HIS A 65 -16.68 15.63 -10.95
C HIS A 65 -16.79 15.07 -12.37
N SER A 66 -16.08 13.98 -12.66
CA SER A 66 -16.11 13.28 -13.94
C SER A 66 -17.48 12.66 -14.22
N GLN A 67 -17.99 11.84 -13.31
CA GLN A 67 -19.25 11.09 -13.50
C GLN A 67 -20.49 11.99 -13.55
N SER A 68 -20.45 13.14 -12.88
CA SER A 68 -21.54 14.13 -12.93
C SER A 68 -21.46 15.08 -14.13
N GLY A 69 -20.51 14.89 -15.06
CA GLY A 69 -20.30 15.82 -16.18
C GLY A 69 -19.94 17.24 -15.72
N GLY A 70 -19.33 17.35 -14.54
CA GLY A 70 -18.95 18.60 -13.92
C GLY A 70 -19.99 19.25 -13.01
N PHE A 71 -21.22 18.71 -12.93
CA PHE A 71 -22.33 19.27 -12.16
C PHE A 71 -22.08 19.23 -10.64
N GLN A 72 -21.50 18.14 -10.14
CA GLN A 72 -21.17 17.98 -8.72
C GLN A 72 -19.71 18.30 -8.45
N ARG A 73 -19.51 19.01 -7.34
CA ARG A 73 -18.20 19.33 -6.76
C ARG A 73 -18.27 19.01 -5.27
N PRO A 74 -17.80 17.83 -4.83
CA PRO A 74 -17.78 17.50 -3.41
C PRO A 74 -17.00 18.54 -2.61
N PHE A 75 -17.49 18.84 -1.41
CA PHE A 75 -16.87 19.79 -0.49
C PHE A 75 -16.44 19.06 0.79
N ARG A 76 -15.35 19.53 1.42
CA ARG A 76 -14.90 18.99 2.70
C ARG A 76 -14.47 20.09 3.67
N SER A 77 -14.74 19.88 4.94
CA SER A 77 -14.27 20.68 6.09
C SER A 77 -13.41 19.76 6.95
N THR A 78 -12.17 20.14 7.26
CA THR A 78 -11.20 19.27 7.94
C THR A 78 -10.36 20.07 8.93
N ASP A 79 -10.08 19.46 10.08
CA ASP A 79 -9.13 19.95 11.08
C ASP A 79 -8.07 18.88 11.42
N LEU A 80 -7.72 18.05 10.42
CA LEU A 80 -6.63 17.08 10.54
C LEU A 80 -5.27 17.79 10.56
N THR A 81 -4.48 17.51 11.58
CA THR A 81 -3.09 17.98 11.72
C THR A 81 -2.05 16.91 11.39
N GLU A 82 -2.49 15.68 11.16
CA GLU A 82 -1.64 14.51 10.95
C GLU A 82 -2.16 13.63 9.81
N LYS A 83 -1.28 12.77 9.28
CA LYS A 83 -1.65 11.81 8.24
C LYS A 83 -2.49 10.69 8.83
N VAL A 84 -3.72 10.54 8.36
CA VAL A 84 -4.62 9.45 8.75
C VAL A 84 -4.73 8.43 7.63
N TYR A 85 -4.56 7.15 7.97
CA TYR A 85 -4.69 6.02 7.07
C TYR A 85 -5.80 5.11 7.59
N LEU A 86 -6.79 4.78 6.74
CA LEU A 86 -7.89 3.89 7.14
C LEU A 86 -7.51 2.42 7.05
N VAL A 87 -6.69 2.08 6.05
CA VAL A 87 -6.21 0.72 5.81
C VAL A 87 -4.70 0.78 5.68
N THR A 88 -4.01 0.07 6.57
CA THR A 88 -2.57 -0.12 6.50
C THR A 88 -2.27 -1.59 6.17
N HIS A 89 -1.57 -1.86 5.08
CA HIS A 89 -0.91 -3.15 4.94
C HIS A 89 0.54 -2.98 5.37
N ASP A 90 0.95 -3.83 6.29
CA ASP A 90 2.36 -3.96 6.63
C ASP A 90 3.10 -4.61 5.45
N VAL A 91 3.58 -3.77 4.54
CA VAL A 91 4.40 -4.19 3.40
C VAL A 91 5.65 -4.91 3.92
N SER A 92 6.16 -4.50 5.08
CA SER A 92 7.31 -5.10 5.77
C SER A 92 7.00 -6.51 6.26
N ALA A 93 5.86 -6.74 6.92
CA ALA A 93 5.50 -8.07 7.41
C ALA A 93 5.21 -9.06 6.27
N ARG A 94 4.66 -8.61 5.13
CA ARG A 94 4.38 -9.50 3.99
C ARG A 94 5.64 -9.82 3.20
N THR A 95 6.52 -8.85 2.97
CA THR A 95 7.82 -9.07 2.33
C THR A 95 8.71 -9.96 3.21
N VAL A 96 8.75 -9.75 4.52
CA VAL A 96 9.52 -10.61 5.47
C VAL A 96 8.91 -12.01 5.57
N ARG A 97 7.57 -12.15 5.61
CA ARG A 97 6.94 -13.49 5.64
C ARG A 97 7.11 -14.24 4.32
N GLN A 98 7.03 -13.58 3.17
CA GLN A 98 7.19 -14.23 1.86
C GLN A 98 8.65 -14.56 1.53
N THR A 99 9.63 -13.72 1.89
CA THR A 99 11.06 -14.08 1.78
C THR A 99 11.49 -15.14 2.79
N SER A 100 10.78 -15.30 3.91
CA SER A 100 11.15 -16.30 4.93
C SER A 100 10.80 -17.76 4.57
N SER A 101 9.90 -18.00 3.60
CA SER A 101 9.40 -19.35 3.30
C SER A 101 9.50 -19.79 1.84
N PHE A 102 9.86 -18.94 0.89
CA PHE A 102 10.16 -19.37 -0.49
C PHE A 102 11.68 -19.51 -0.68
N ASP A 103 12.16 -20.71 -0.35
CA ASP A 103 13.41 -21.38 -0.76
C ASP A 103 14.74 -20.62 -0.68
N ARG A 104 15.26 -20.51 0.55
CA ARG A 104 16.72 -20.33 0.79
C ARG A 104 17.58 -21.44 0.17
N GLN A 105 17.01 -22.61 -0.15
CA GLN A 105 17.72 -23.66 -0.87
C GLN A 105 17.80 -23.36 -2.37
N GLN A 106 16.71 -22.91 -2.99
CA GLN A 106 16.69 -22.51 -4.40
C GLN A 106 17.55 -21.28 -4.65
N GLU A 107 17.52 -20.28 -3.75
CA GLU A 107 18.39 -19.11 -3.84
C GLU A 107 19.88 -19.51 -3.80
N VAL A 108 20.27 -20.47 -2.95
CA VAL A 108 21.65 -20.96 -2.95
C VAL A 108 21.95 -21.78 -4.20
N GLN A 109 21.02 -22.61 -4.71
CA GLN A 109 21.23 -23.34 -5.95
C GLN A 109 21.40 -22.40 -7.16
N ASP A 110 20.62 -21.33 -7.24
CA ASP A 110 20.70 -20.34 -8.32
C ASP A 110 22.03 -19.56 -8.26
N ILE A 111 22.48 -19.19 -7.06
CA ILE A 111 23.81 -18.58 -6.86
C ILE A 111 24.94 -19.53 -7.27
N MET A 112 24.78 -20.83 -7.02
CA MET A 112 25.76 -21.86 -7.38
C MET A 112 25.80 -22.15 -8.89
N GLN A 113 24.76 -21.80 -9.65
CA GLN A 113 24.69 -22.01 -11.10
C GLN A 113 25.18 -20.83 -11.94
N ILE A 114 25.51 -19.69 -11.33
CA ILE A 114 26.13 -18.57 -12.06
C ILE A 114 27.50 -19.04 -12.59
N ARG A 115 27.69 -18.98 -13.92
CA ARG A 115 28.88 -19.46 -14.65
C ARG A 115 30.16 -18.84 -14.08
N GLY A 116 30.79 -19.54 -13.13
CA GLY A 116 32.02 -19.11 -12.45
C GLY A 116 32.22 -19.61 -11.02
N TYR A 117 31.23 -20.24 -10.38
CA TYR A 117 31.28 -20.60 -8.94
C TYR A 117 31.50 -22.10 -8.65
N SER A 118 32.35 -22.81 -9.41
CA SER A 118 32.66 -24.22 -9.13
C SER A 118 33.40 -24.47 -7.81
N GLU A 119 34.05 -23.45 -7.25
CA GLU A 119 34.76 -23.50 -5.95
C GLU A 119 33.81 -23.39 -4.74
N ALA A 120 32.55 -23.00 -4.93
CA ALA A 120 31.61 -22.73 -3.83
C ALA A 120 31.03 -24.01 -3.18
N THR A 121 31.17 -25.16 -3.85
CA THR A 121 30.71 -26.47 -3.34
C THR A 121 31.40 -26.89 -2.04
N GLY A 122 32.70 -26.62 -1.90
CA GLY A 122 33.46 -26.92 -0.68
C GLY A 122 33.18 -25.97 0.49
N LEU A 123 32.78 -24.72 0.21
CA LEU A 123 32.32 -23.78 1.23
C LEU A 123 30.92 -24.13 1.73
N TYR A 124 30.04 -24.55 0.83
CA TYR A 124 28.67 -24.91 1.15
C TYR A 124 28.59 -26.05 2.18
N SER A 125 29.44 -27.08 2.05
CA SER A 125 29.53 -28.16 3.04
C SER A 125 30.17 -27.74 4.37
N LYS A 126 31.16 -26.83 4.34
CA LYS A 126 31.85 -26.32 5.54
C LYS A 126 30.95 -25.49 6.47
N TYR A 127 29.93 -24.82 5.93
CA TYR A 127 28.99 -23.98 6.68
C TYR A 127 27.60 -24.63 6.88
N GLN A 128 27.47 -25.93 6.56
CA GLN A 128 26.35 -26.73 7.01
C GLN A 128 26.54 -27.06 8.49
N ASP A 129 25.58 -26.65 9.31
CA ASP A 129 25.51 -27.10 10.69
C ASP A 129 25.16 -28.60 10.72
N THR A 130 26.13 -29.44 11.08
CA THR A 130 25.99 -30.91 11.15
C THR A 130 24.93 -31.38 12.14
N SER A 131 24.49 -30.52 13.06
CA SER A 131 23.46 -30.88 14.05
C SER A 131 22.02 -30.65 13.57
N ASN A 132 21.79 -29.87 12.50
CA ASN A 132 20.44 -29.57 12.02
C ASN A 132 20.31 -29.28 10.51
N LYS A 133 21.34 -29.57 9.69
CA LYS A 133 21.38 -29.34 8.23
C LYS A 133 20.98 -27.93 7.78
N ARG A 134 21.08 -26.92 8.67
CA ARG A 134 20.80 -25.52 8.35
C ARG A 134 22.11 -24.81 8.02
N ILE A 135 22.07 -23.93 7.03
CA ILE A 135 23.24 -23.17 6.58
C ILE A 135 23.23 -21.80 7.22
N ASN A 136 24.38 -21.39 7.78
CA ASN A 136 24.57 -20.02 8.24
C ASN A 136 24.93 -19.12 7.06
N LEU A 137 23.91 -18.52 6.42
CA LEU A 137 24.10 -17.70 5.21
C LEU A 137 25.03 -16.50 5.44
N LYS A 138 25.01 -15.88 6.62
CA LYS A 138 25.85 -14.71 6.92
C LYS A 138 27.34 -15.09 6.86
N GLN A 139 27.71 -16.26 7.38
CA GLN A 139 29.07 -16.76 7.32
C GLN A 139 29.46 -17.24 5.91
N PHE A 140 28.54 -17.88 5.19
CA PHE A 140 28.76 -18.32 3.81
C PHE A 140 29.05 -17.15 2.86
N TYR A 141 28.21 -16.10 2.87
CA TYR A 141 28.44 -14.89 2.07
C TYR A 141 29.72 -14.17 2.45
N THR A 142 30.04 -14.09 3.75
CA THR A 142 31.31 -13.51 4.22
C THR A 142 32.52 -14.28 3.68
N GLY A 143 32.45 -15.62 3.62
CA GLY A 143 33.47 -16.47 3.03
C GLY A 143 33.65 -16.23 1.52
N MET A 144 32.55 -16.11 0.78
CA MET A 144 32.59 -15.82 -0.66
C MET A 144 33.20 -14.46 -1.00
N VAL A 145 32.86 -13.42 -0.24
CA VAL A 145 33.45 -12.08 -0.41
C VAL A 145 34.95 -12.10 -0.13
N LYS A 146 35.39 -12.86 0.88
CA LYS A 146 36.82 -13.00 1.24
C LYS A 146 37.64 -13.68 0.13
N MET A 147 37.08 -14.69 -0.56
CA MET A 147 37.76 -15.34 -1.70
C MET A 147 37.92 -14.41 -2.91
N ARG A 148 36.92 -13.55 -3.19
CA ARG A 148 36.96 -12.61 -4.32
C ARG A 148 38.01 -11.49 -4.16
N LEU A 149 38.51 -11.28 -2.93
CA LEU A 149 39.49 -10.26 -2.58
C LEU A 149 40.95 -10.76 -2.52
N ILE A 150 41.20 -12.07 -2.76
CA ILE A 150 42.54 -12.69 -2.65
C ILE A 150 43.12 -13.06 -4.03
N ARG A 151 42.52 -12.61 -5.13
CA ARG A 151 43.12 -12.71 -6.48
C ARG A 151 43.58 -11.34 -6.96
#